data_AF-A0A7X4FMI7-F1
#
_entry.id   AF-A0A7X4FMI7-F1
#
_cell.length_a   1.000
_cell.length_b   1.000
_cell.length_c   1.000
_cell.angle_alpha   90.00
_cell.angle_beta   90.00
_cell.angle_gamma   90.00
#
_symmetry.space_group_name_H-M   'P 1'
#
loop_
_entity.id
_entity.type
_entity.pdbx_description
1 polymer ?
#
loop_
_entity_poly.entity_id
_entity_poly.type
_entity_poly.pdbx_seq_one_letter_code
_entity_poly.pdbx_strand_id
1 'polypeptide(L)'
;MKTVFIGGSRSITRLNDTIRSRVYNIMRQRFAIVIGDANGADKAVQSYLAEKAYPNVIVYCMGDHCRNNVGSWPVEQIYADNQVKDFAYYTTKDAKMAQVASCGFMIWDGKSKGTLNNVLNLLQLQKNILVYFHPINLVISSNHPKILLHS
;
A
#
# COMPACT_ATOMS: atom_id res chain seq x y z
N MET A 1 17.35 -4.90 -2.61
CA MET A 1 16.61 -3.63 -2.40
C MET A 1 15.30 -3.98 -1.71
N LYS A 2 14.89 -3.25 -0.66
CA LYS A 2 13.61 -3.52 0.02
C LYS A 2 12.46 -2.88 -0.75
N THR A 3 11.36 -3.61 -0.91
CA THR A 3 10.12 -3.14 -1.54
C THR A 3 9.02 -3.08 -0.49
N VAL A 4 8.32 -1.97 -0.39
CA VAL A 4 7.21 -1.79 0.55
C VAL A 4 5.90 -1.72 -0.23
N PHE A 5 4.98 -2.61 0.10
CA PHE A 5 3.60 -2.50 -0.38
C PHE A 5 2.85 -1.52 0.50
N ILE A 6 2.45 -0.37 -0.05
CA ILE A 6 1.58 0.58 0.63
C ILE A 6 0.17 0.47 0.04
N GLY A 7 -0.83 0.30 0.91
CA GLY A 7 -2.23 0.27 0.51
C GLY A 7 -3.14 0.75 1.63
N GLY A 8 -4.41 1.02 1.32
CA GLY A 8 -5.34 1.39 2.39
C GLY A 8 -6.80 1.57 2.01
N SER A 9 -7.60 1.93 3.00
CA SER A 9 -9.04 2.08 2.87
C SER A 9 -9.41 3.24 1.92
N ARG A 10 -10.38 3.00 1.05
CA ARG A 10 -10.92 4.01 0.12
C ARG A 10 -11.57 5.22 0.83
N SER A 11 -12.02 5.03 2.06
CA SER A 11 -12.60 6.07 2.93
C SER A 11 -11.57 7.07 3.46
N ILE A 12 -10.28 6.69 3.51
CA ILE A 12 -9.21 7.54 4.04
C ILE A 12 -8.63 8.35 2.89
N THR A 13 -9.02 9.61 2.75
CA THR A 13 -8.62 10.47 1.62
C THR A 13 -7.52 11.48 1.97
N ARG A 14 -7.09 11.53 3.24
CA ARG A 14 -6.06 12.45 3.74
C ARG A 14 -5.09 11.70 4.65
N LEU A 15 -3.82 12.09 4.58
CA LEU A 15 -2.77 11.54 5.43
C LEU A 15 -2.50 12.51 6.58
N ASN A 16 -2.57 12.04 7.82
CA ASN A 16 -2.11 12.80 8.97
C ASN A 16 -0.58 12.68 9.14
N ASP A 17 -0.04 13.38 10.13
CA ASP A 17 1.40 13.45 10.36
C ASP A 17 2.02 12.10 10.70
N THR A 18 1.29 11.24 11.41
CA THR A 18 1.73 9.87 11.71
C THR A 18 1.93 9.06 10.43
N ILE A 19 0.95 9.07 9.51
CA ILE A 19 1.06 8.36 8.24
C ILE A 19 2.17 8.97 7.38
N ARG A 20 2.19 10.31 7.25
CA ARG A 20 3.19 11.04 6.46
C ARG A 20 4.61 10.73 6.95
N SER A 21 4.84 10.74 8.26
CA SER A 21 6.14 10.42 8.85
C SER A 21 6.58 9.00 8.53
N ARG A 22 5.66 8.02 8.52
CA ARG A 22 5.98 6.64 8.14
C ARG A 22 6.35 6.53 6.65
N VAL A 23 5.58 7.16 5.77
CA VAL A 23 5.91 7.19 4.33
C VAL A 23 7.24 7.92 4.10
N TYR A 24 7.49 9.02 4.82
CA TYR A 24 8.75 9.76 4.74
C TYR A 24 9.96 8.91 5.15
N ASN A 25 9.84 8.10 6.19
CA ASN A 25 10.92 7.19 6.59
C ASN A 25 11.20 6.13 5.52
N ILE A 26 10.16 5.60 4.85
CA ILE A 26 10.33 4.69 3.71
C ILE A 26 11.11 5.38 2.57
N MET A 27 10.76 6.63 2.25
CA MET A 27 11.44 7.43 1.23
C MET A 27 12.91 7.71 1.58
N ARG A 28 13.21 8.07 2.84
CA ARG A 28 14.59 8.32 3.30
C ARG A 28 15.49 7.10 3.15
N GLN A 29 14.93 5.91 3.36
CA GLN A 29 15.63 4.64 3.18
C GLN A 29 15.74 4.22 1.70
N ARG A 30 15.20 5.03 0.76
CA ARG A 30 15.19 4.80 -0.69
C ARG A 30 14.55 3.48 -1.11
N PHE A 31 13.63 2.95 -0.31
CA PHE A 31 12.93 1.69 -0.61
C PHE A 31 12.00 1.82 -1.82
N ALA A 32 11.88 0.76 -2.62
CA ALA A 32 10.84 0.72 -3.65
C ALA A 32 9.46 0.74 -2.99
N ILE A 33 8.51 1.44 -3.61
CA ILE A 33 7.10 1.44 -3.20
C ILE A 33 6.28 0.81 -4.31
N VAL A 34 5.53 -0.24 -3.99
CA VAL A 34 4.45 -0.75 -4.85
C VAL A 34 3.12 -0.32 -4.26
N ILE A 35 2.26 0.25 -5.09
CA ILE A 35 1.01 0.87 -4.65
C ILE A 35 -0.10 0.65 -5.68
N GLY A 36 -1.35 0.53 -5.22
CA GLY A 36 -2.50 0.42 -6.09
C GLY A 36 -2.93 1.76 -6.71
N ASP A 37 -3.88 1.68 -7.64
CA ASP A 37 -4.48 2.79 -8.36
C ASP A 37 -5.81 3.28 -7.74
N ALA A 38 -6.22 2.75 -6.58
CA ALA A 38 -7.53 3.04 -6.01
C ALA A 38 -7.65 4.49 -5.52
N ASN A 39 -8.88 5.00 -5.43
CA ASN A 39 -9.15 6.23 -4.69
C ASN A 39 -8.97 6.01 -3.17
N GLY A 40 -8.90 7.10 -2.41
CA GLY A 40 -8.67 7.05 -0.97
C GLY A 40 -7.19 6.96 -0.64
N ALA A 41 -6.82 6.01 0.23
CA ALA A 41 -5.49 5.99 0.83
C ALA A 41 -4.38 5.86 -0.23
N ASP A 42 -4.58 5.00 -1.24
CA ASP A 42 -3.64 4.81 -2.34
C ASP A 42 -3.37 6.13 -3.06
N LYS A 43 -4.42 6.81 -3.55
CA LYS A 43 -4.30 8.13 -4.18
C LYS A 43 -3.69 9.18 -3.25
N ALA A 44 -4.03 9.19 -1.96
CA ALA A 44 -3.49 10.13 -1.00
C ALA A 44 -1.98 9.93 -0.77
N VAL A 45 -1.52 8.67 -0.72
CA VAL A 45 -0.10 8.34 -0.68
C VAL A 45 0.59 8.69 -1.99
N GLN A 46 -0.01 8.36 -3.14
CA GLN A 46 0.51 8.79 -4.44
C GLN A 46 0.71 10.32 -4.47
N SER A 47 -0.29 11.12 -4.09
CA SER A 47 -0.13 12.58 -4.06
C SER A 47 1.02 13.04 -3.17
N TYR A 48 1.22 12.43 -2.00
CA TYR A 48 2.33 12.76 -1.12
C TYR A 48 3.69 12.37 -1.70
N LEU A 49 3.79 11.22 -2.36
CA LEU A 49 5.02 10.79 -3.03
C LEU A 49 5.36 11.70 -4.22
N ALA A 50 4.36 12.13 -4.98
CA ALA A 50 4.51 13.07 -6.09
C ALA A 50 4.96 14.46 -5.59
N GLU A 51 4.36 14.96 -4.51
CA GLU A 51 4.77 16.21 -3.85
C GLU A 51 6.25 16.18 -3.43
N LYS A 52 6.75 15.02 -3.00
CA LYS A 52 8.16 14.82 -2.63
C LYS A 52 9.06 14.40 -3.79
N ALA A 53 8.54 14.39 -5.02
CA ALA A 53 9.24 13.94 -6.23
C ALA A 53 9.93 12.57 -6.04
N TYR A 54 9.30 11.65 -5.31
CA TYR A 54 9.91 10.36 -5.00
C TYR A 54 9.88 9.42 -6.23
N PRO A 55 11.03 8.96 -6.74
CA PRO A 55 11.07 8.27 -8.02
C PRO A 55 10.82 6.75 -7.93
N ASN A 56 11.08 6.14 -6.76
CA ASN A 56 11.09 4.68 -6.61
C ASN A 56 9.69 4.13 -6.33
N VAL A 57 8.75 4.36 -7.25
CA VAL A 57 7.35 3.94 -7.13
C VAL A 57 6.95 3.15 -8.38
N ILE A 58 6.17 2.10 -8.19
CA ILE A 58 5.51 1.35 -9.26
C ILE A 58 4.01 1.28 -8.92
N VAL A 59 3.17 1.72 -9.85
CA VAL A 59 1.71 1.69 -9.69
C VAL A 59 1.16 0.40 -10.29
N TYR A 60 0.43 -0.37 -9.50
CA TYR A 60 -0.27 -1.56 -9.98
C TYR A 60 -1.72 -1.20 -10.27
N CYS A 61 -2.19 -1.54 -11.48
CA CYS A 61 -3.59 -1.42 -11.85
C CYS A 61 -4.08 -2.63 -12.64
N MET A 62 -5.40 -2.76 -12.72
CA MET A 62 -6.02 -3.85 -13.46
C MET A 62 -6.35 -3.41 -14.89
N GLY A 63 -6.06 -4.27 -15.87
CA GLY A 63 -6.31 -4.01 -17.28
C GLY A 63 -5.51 -2.82 -17.83
N ASP A 64 -5.97 -2.25 -18.94
CA ASP A 64 -5.19 -1.28 -19.72
C ASP A 64 -5.21 0.14 -19.12
N HIS A 65 -6.20 0.45 -18.27
CA HIS A 65 -6.42 1.81 -17.76
C HIS A 65 -6.38 1.86 -16.23
N CYS A 66 -5.33 2.48 -15.69
CA CYS A 66 -5.25 2.79 -14.27
C CYS A 66 -6.21 3.92 -13.88
N ARG A 67 -6.87 3.78 -12.73
CA ARG A 67 -7.74 4.84 -12.19
C ARG A 67 -6.95 6.07 -11.77
N ASN A 68 -5.78 5.88 -11.17
CA ASN A 68 -4.90 6.96 -10.74
C ASN A 68 -3.43 6.57 -10.87
N ASN A 69 -2.62 7.49 -11.40
CA ASN A 69 -1.16 7.48 -11.32
C ASN A 69 -0.70 8.95 -11.20
N VAL A 70 -0.71 9.49 -9.98
CA VAL A 70 -0.54 10.94 -9.75
C VAL A 70 0.86 11.43 -10.14
N GLY A 71 1.89 10.62 -9.95
CA GLY A 71 3.29 10.97 -10.23
C GLY A 71 3.80 10.52 -11.58
N SER A 72 2.95 9.98 -12.46
CA SER A 72 3.35 9.43 -13.77
C SER A 72 4.48 8.37 -13.67
N TRP A 73 4.41 7.53 -12.64
CA TRP A 73 5.38 6.45 -12.43
C TRP A 73 5.18 5.28 -13.39
N PRO A 74 6.17 4.37 -13.51
CA PRO A 74 5.97 3.09 -14.18
C PRO A 74 4.75 2.34 -13.66
N VAL A 75 4.05 1.67 -14.57
CA VAL A 75 2.82 0.93 -14.29
C VAL A 75 3.03 -0.56 -14.53
N GLU A 76 2.58 -1.38 -13.60
CA GLU A 76 2.43 -2.82 -13.77
C GLU A 76 0.94 -3.15 -13.99
N GLN A 77 0.60 -3.55 -15.21
CA GLN A 77 -0.75 -3.93 -15.60
C GLN A 77 -0.99 -5.40 -15.29
N ILE A 78 -2.05 -5.67 -14.54
CA ILE A 78 -2.46 -7.04 -14.21
C ILE A 78 -3.73 -7.38 -14.97
N TYR A 79 -3.69 -8.49 -15.69
CA TYR A 79 -4.82 -9.05 -16.41
C TYR A 79 -5.34 -10.26 -15.64
N ALA A 80 -6.65 -10.31 -15.40
CA ALA A 80 -7.31 -11.50 -14.88
C ALA A 80 -8.03 -12.20 -16.03
N ASP A 81 -8.04 -13.54 -16.01
CA ASP A 81 -8.71 -14.35 -17.03
C ASP A 81 -10.22 -14.06 -17.10
N ASN A 82 -10.82 -13.64 -15.99
CA ASN A 82 -12.19 -13.15 -15.93
C ASN A 82 -12.22 -11.62 -15.96
N GLN A 83 -12.84 -11.05 -17.00
CA GLN A 83 -13.01 -9.59 -17.18
C GLN A 83 -14.09 -8.97 -16.27
N VAL A 84 -14.76 -9.76 -15.43
CA VAL A 84 -15.76 -9.27 -14.49
C VAL A 84 -15.07 -8.51 -13.37
N LYS A 85 -15.40 -7.22 -13.22
CA LYS A 85 -14.83 -6.32 -12.20
C LYS A 85 -15.39 -6.59 -10.80
N ASP A 86 -15.18 -7.79 -10.27
CA ASP A 86 -15.61 -8.20 -8.95
C ASP A 86 -14.50 -8.09 -7.88
N PHE A 87 -14.76 -8.57 -6.66
CA PHE A 87 -13.75 -8.57 -5.60
C PHE A 87 -12.55 -9.44 -5.97
N ALA A 88 -12.76 -10.59 -6.62
CA ALA A 88 -11.70 -11.51 -7.03
C ALA A 88 -10.74 -10.83 -8.03
N TYR A 89 -11.28 -10.05 -8.95
CA TYR A 89 -10.53 -9.25 -9.92
C TYR A 89 -9.49 -8.34 -9.26
N TYR A 90 -9.86 -7.61 -8.20
CA TYR A 90 -8.91 -6.72 -7.51
C TYR A 90 -7.93 -7.49 -6.61
N THR A 91 -8.32 -8.65 -6.07
CA THR A 91 -7.44 -9.45 -5.23
C THR A 91 -6.24 -10.03 -5.98
N THR A 92 -6.35 -10.29 -7.28
CA THR A 92 -5.23 -10.79 -8.10
C THR A 92 -4.07 -9.79 -8.13
N LYS A 93 -4.39 -8.52 -8.36
CA LYS A 93 -3.40 -7.43 -8.36
C LYS A 93 -2.77 -7.23 -6.99
N ASP A 94 -3.61 -7.17 -5.97
CA ASP A 94 -3.14 -6.94 -4.61
C ASP A 94 -2.29 -8.11 -4.10
N ALA A 95 -2.62 -9.34 -4.51
CA ALA A 95 -1.79 -10.53 -4.27
C ALA A 95 -0.42 -10.41 -4.96
N LYS A 96 -0.36 -9.90 -6.20
CA LYS A 96 0.92 -9.66 -6.88
C LYS A 96 1.77 -8.62 -6.15
N MET A 97 1.18 -7.50 -5.72
CA MET A 97 1.88 -6.51 -4.88
C MET A 97 2.38 -7.13 -3.57
N ALA A 98 1.54 -7.94 -2.92
CA ALA A 98 1.93 -8.66 -1.72
C ALA A 98 3.09 -9.63 -1.99
N GLN A 99 3.12 -10.33 -3.13
CA GLN A 99 4.20 -11.28 -3.52
C GLN A 99 5.55 -10.59 -3.77
N VAL A 100 5.58 -9.43 -4.42
CA VAL A 100 6.84 -8.73 -4.73
C VAL A 100 7.38 -7.90 -3.56
N ALA A 101 6.54 -7.56 -2.60
CA ALA A 101 6.94 -6.75 -1.44
C ALA A 101 7.85 -7.50 -0.47
N SER A 102 8.76 -6.80 0.20
CA SER A 102 9.51 -7.29 1.35
C SER A 102 8.73 -7.10 2.66
N CYS A 103 7.92 -6.05 2.74
CA CYS A 103 7.03 -5.76 3.87
C CYS A 103 5.83 -4.91 3.41
N GLY A 104 4.83 -4.75 4.27
CA GLY A 104 3.65 -3.93 3.99
C GLY A 104 3.44 -2.78 4.97
N PHE A 105 2.82 -1.71 4.49
CA PHE A 105 2.24 -0.65 5.30
C PHE A 105 0.78 -0.41 4.90
N MET A 106 -0.15 -0.81 5.77
CA MET A 106 -1.59 -0.76 5.51
C MET A 106 -2.25 0.35 6.32
N ILE A 107 -2.97 1.25 5.64
CA ILE A 107 -3.71 2.36 6.25
C ILE A 107 -5.19 1.94 6.32
N TRP A 108 -5.67 1.55 7.50
CA TRP A 108 -6.95 0.86 7.65
C TRP A 108 -7.94 1.61 8.55
N ASP A 109 -9.18 1.70 8.10
CA ASP A 109 -10.32 2.28 8.84
C ASP A 109 -11.08 1.27 9.71
N GLY A 110 -10.65 0.00 9.74
CA GLY A 110 -11.35 -1.08 10.44
C GLY A 110 -12.54 -1.67 9.69
N LYS A 111 -12.87 -1.13 8.51
CA LYS A 111 -14.07 -1.52 7.75
C LYS A 111 -13.75 -2.08 6.36
N SER A 112 -12.70 -1.57 5.73
CA SER A 112 -12.31 -2.00 4.38
C SER A 112 -11.91 -3.47 4.35
N LYS A 113 -12.74 -4.32 3.74
CA LYS A 113 -12.45 -5.74 3.49
C LYS A 113 -11.22 -5.94 2.61
N GLY A 114 -11.03 -5.07 1.60
CA GLY A 114 -9.86 -5.14 0.72
C GLY A 114 -8.55 -4.88 1.46
N THR A 115 -8.52 -3.87 2.33
CA THR A 115 -7.34 -3.58 3.14
C THR A 115 -7.04 -4.72 4.12
N LEU A 116 -8.07 -5.29 4.76
CA LEU A 116 -7.91 -6.48 5.60
C LEU A 116 -7.37 -7.67 4.80
N ASN A 117 -7.87 -7.90 3.59
CA ASN A 117 -7.36 -8.95 2.71
C ASN A 117 -5.87 -8.74 2.38
N ASN A 118 -5.43 -7.50 2.18
CA ASN A 118 -4.01 -7.19 1.94
C ASN A 118 -3.15 -7.46 3.17
N VAL A 119 -3.67 -7.20 4.38
CA VAL A 119 -3.04 -7.62 5.64
C VAL A 119 -2.88 -9.14 5.68
N LEU A 120 -3.95 -9.88 5.40
CA LEU A 120 -3.95 -11.35 5.42
C LEU A 120 -2.99 -11.95 4.38
N ASN A 121 -2.99 -11.42 3.15
CA ASN A 121 -2.08 -11.86 2.08
C ASN A 121 -0.61 -11.72 2.50
N LEU A 122 -0.24 -10.60 3.12
CA LEU A 122 1.12 -10.36 3.59
C LEU A 122 1.50 -11.30 4.75
N LEU A 123 0.58 -11.53 5.70
CA LEU A 123 0.80 -12.46 6.81
C LEU A 123 0.94 -13.91 6.35
N GLN A 124 0.11 -14.36 5.39
CA GLN A 124 0.21 -15.69 4.78
C GLN A 124 1.56 -15.91 4.08
N LEU A 125 2.11 -14.86 3.49
CA LEU A 125 3.45 -14.86 2.88
C LEU A 125 4.58 -14.61 3.89
N GLN A 126 4.28 -14.62 5.20
CA GLN A 126 5.24 -14.40 6.29
C GLN A 126 6.00 -13.07 6.19
N LYS A 127 5.32 -12.01 5.70
CA LYS A 127 5.91 -10.69 5.52
C LYS A 127 5.60 -9.80 6.70
N ASN A 128 6.59 -9.01 7.11
CA ASN A 128 6.40 -8.00 8.15
C ASN A 128 5.39 -6.96 7.66
N ILE A 129 4.43 -6.60 8.51
CA ILE A 129 3.42 -5.61 8.20
C ILE A 129 3.28 -4.59 9.32
N LEU A 130 3.15 -3.33 8.89
CA LEU A 130 2.73 -2.21 9.72
C LEU A 130 1.28 -1.86 9.36
N VAL A 131 0.40 -1.72 10.34
CA VAL A 131 -0.98 -1.29 10.15
C VAL A 131 -1.18 0.01 10.90
N TYR A 132 -1.48 1.10 10.20
CA TYR A 132 -2.03 2.30 10.82
C TYR A 132 -3.55 2.13 10.89
N PHE A 133 -4.08 2.04 12.10
CA PHE A 133 -5.49 1.86 12.41
C PHE A 133 -6.11 3.21 12.73
N HIS A 134 -6.82 3.77 11.74
CA HIS A 134 -7.37 5.13 11.76
C HIS A 134 -8.31 5.43 12.94
N PRO A 135 -9.23 4.52 13.36
CA PRO A 135 -10.20 4.84 14.41
C PRO A 135 -9.61 5.33 15.74
N ILE A 136 -8.38 4.91 16.06
CA ILE A 136 -7.66 5.29 17.29
C ILE A 136 -6.24 5.81 17.02
N ASN A 137 -5.91 6.10 15.76
CA ASN A 137 -4.58 6.56 15.34
C ASN A 137 -3.41 5.67 15.80
N LEU A 138 -3.64 4.36 15.94
CA LEU A 138 -2.67 3.41 16.46
C LEU A 138 -1.88 2.75 15.33
N VAL A 139 -0.59 2.53 15.55
CA VAL A 139 0.26 1.76 14.64
C VAL A 139 0.54 0.39 15.25
N ILE A 140 0.14 -0.68 14.55
CA ILE A 140 0.31 -2.08 14.96
C ILE A 140 1.35 -2.72 14.05
N SER A 141 2.24 -3.56 14.60
CA SER A 141 3.26 -4.30 13.85
C SER A 141 3.06 -5.80 14.03
N SER A 142 3.26 -6.60 12.99
CA SER A 142 3.19 -8.06 13.07
C SER A 142 4.40 -8.71 13.74
N ASN A 143 5.47 -7.96 14.02
CA ASN A 143 6.65 -8.50 14.69
C ASN A 143 6.41 -8.60 16.20
N HIS A 144 6.87 -9.71 16.79
CA HIS A 144 7.11 -9.89 18.23
C HIS A 144 7.72 -8.61 18.86
N PRO A 145 7.46 -8.32 20.15
CA PRO A 145 7.75 -7.04 20.83
C PRO A 145 9.25 -6.75 21.06
N LYS A 146 10.08 -6.82 20.01
CA LYS A 146 11.42 -6.26 19.98
C LYS A 146 11.68 -5.63 18.61
N ILE A 147 11.94 -4.32 18.67
CA ILE A 147 12.62 -3.50 17.65
C ILE A 147 11.72 -3.05 16.49
N LEU A 148 11.14 -1.85 16.64
CA LEU A 148 11.06 -0.79 15.59
C LEU A 148 10.62 0.55 16.22
N LEU A 149 11.25 0.91 17.34
CA LEU A 149 11.33 2.27 17.85
C LEU A 149 12.79 2.45 18.33
N HIS A 150 13.37 3.61 18.01
CA HIS A 150 14.80 3.98 18.07
C HIS A 150 15.59 3.80 16.78
N SER A 151 15.46 4.77 15.85
CA SER A 151 16.45 5.82 15.56
C SER A 151 16.00 6.66 14.36
#